data_AF-A0A1C6YX10-F1
#
_entry.id   AF-A0A1C6YX10-F1
#
_cell.length_a   1.000
_cell.length_b   1.000
_cell.length_c   1.000
_cell.angle_alpha   90.00
_cell.angle_beta   90.00
_cell.angle_gamma   90.00
#
_symmetry.space_group_name_H-M   'P 1'
#
loop_
_entity.id
_entity.type
_entity.pdbx_description
1 polymer ?
#
loop_
_entity_poly.entity_id
_entity_poly.type
_entity_poly.pdbx_seq_one_letter_code
_entity_poly.pdbx_strand_id
1 'polypeptide(L)'
;MEWVNYSERKPESAGVYLWRMGSRVAKGITVIARAKFRLRGAGYDNVLSPEFDRWNGYSVLVPKELQWAEDDASFPDVSFENLPDARECPFCNRNPTIKAFEWNQGCRLSPEPYILNKFQLKCCGWIAAVTFDHPVTAIESWNSKLSG
;
A
#
# COMPACT_ATOMS: atom_id res chain seq x y z
N MET A 1 -13.25 11.82 -4.20
CA MET A 1 -12.34 10.92 -4.94
C MET A 1 -13.17 9.77 -5.48
N GLU A 2 -13.04 9.46 -6.77
CA GLU A 2 -13.78 8.38 -7.43
C GLU A 2 -12.80 7.26 -7.80
N TRP A 3 -13.10 6.03 -7.37
CA TRP A 3 -12.30 4.85 -7.67
C TRP A 3 -12.82 4.16 -8.93
N VAL A 4 -11.95 3.95 -9.90
CA VAL A 4 -12.27 3.35 -11.20
C VAL A 4 -11.61 1.98 -11.30
N ASN A 5 -12.38 0.94 -11.67
CA ASN A 5 -11.81 -0.38 -11.90
C ASN A 5 -10.87 -0.35 -13.12
N TYR A 6 -9.62 -0.79 -12.94
CA TYR A 6 -8.60 -0.80 -13.99
C TYR A 6 -8.98 -1.69 -15.19
N SER A 7 -9.78 -2.72 -14.96
CA SER A 7 -10.32 -3.60 -16.00
C SER A 7 -11.39 -2.93 -16.87
N GLU A 8 -12.08 -1.92 -16.36
CA GLU A 8 -13.12 -1.18 -17.08
C GLU A 8 -12.52 0.00 -17.82
N ARG A 9 -11.65 0.78 -17.15
CA ARG A 9 -10.97 1.92 -17.72
C ARG A 9 -9.60 2.09 -17.09
N LYS A 10 -8.60 2.38 -17.93
CA LYS A 10 -7.22 2.66 -17.51
C LYS A 10 -6.96 4.17 -17.56
N PRO A 11 -5.96 4.69 -16.82
CA PRO A 11 -5.49 6.05 -17.05
C PRO A 11 -5.00 6.23 -18.49
N GLU A 12 -5.20 7.41 -19.07
CA GLU A 12 -4.84 7.70 -20.47
C GLU A 12 -3.39 8.16 -20.65
N SER A 13 -2.80 8.73 -19.59
CA SER A 13 -1.46 9.33 -19.61
C SER A 13 -0.57 8.75 -18.53
N ALA A 14 0.74 8.74 -18.79
CA ALA A 14 1.72 8.51 -17.73
C ALA A 14 1.63 9.61 -16.66
N GLY A 15 1.82 9.24 -15.40
CA GLY A 15 1.61 10.14 -14.27
C GLY A 15 1.74 9.42 -12.94
N VAL A 16 1.49 10.12 -11.84
CA VAL A 16 1.30 9.51 -10.53
C VAL A 16 -0.20 9.34 -10.34
N TYR A 17 -0.60 8.20 -9.78
CA TYR A 17 -2.00 7.90 -9.48
C TYR A 17 -2.08 7.20 -8.13
N LEU A 18 -3.28 7.21 -7.55
CA LEU A 18 -3.59 6.37 -6.41
C LEU A 18 -4.11 5.03 -6.90
N TRP A 19 -3.62 3.96 -6.29
CA TRP A 19 -3.92 2.59 -6.67
C TRP A 19 -4.48 1.85 -5.46
N ARG A 20 -5.70 1.36 -5.57
CA ARG A 20 -6.40 0.62 -4.51
C ARG A 20 -6.50 -0.85 -4.89
N MET A 21 -6.02 -1.74 -4.02
CA MET A 21 -5.96 -3.17 -4.30
C MET A 21 -5.96 -4.01 -3.02
N GLY A 22 -6.44 -5.26 -3.11
CA GLY A 22 -6.31 -6.20 -2.01
C GLY A 22 -4.85 -6.58 -1.73
N SER A 23 -4.49 -6.62 -0.45
CA SER A 23 -3.20 -7.18 -0.03
C SER A 23 -3.17 -8.70 -0.26
N ARG A 24 -2.07 -9.21 -0.82
CA ARG A 24 -1.87 -10.66 -1.01
C ARG A 24 -1.43 -11.38 0.26
N VAL A 25 -0.88 -10.65 1.23
CA VAL A 25 -0.27 -11.22 2.43
C VAL A 25 -1.19 -11.06 3.64
N ALA A 26 -1.61 -9.82 3.95
CA ALA A 26 -2.63 -9.53 4.94
C ALA A 26 -4.03 -9.65 4.32
N LYS A 27 -4.72 -10.78 4.55
CA LYS A 27 -6.04 -11.05 3.99
C LYS A 27 -7.10 -10.10 4.57
N GLY A 28 -8.01 -9.63 3.72
CA GLY A 28 -9.08 -8.70 4.12
C GLY A 28 -8.66 -7.22 4.20
N ILE A 29 -7.36 -6.94 4.05
CA ILE A 29 -6.82 -5.59 4.02
C ILE A 29 -6.75 -5.08 2.58
N THR A 30 -7.23 -3.87 2.39
CA THR A 30 -7.06 -3.11 1.15
C THR A 30 -5.89 -2.16 1.33
N VAL A 31 -4.99 -2.13 0.35
CA VAL A 31 -3.85 -1.22 0.28
C VAL A 31 -4.17 -0.13 -0.73
N ILE A 32 -3.91 1.12 -0.35
CA ILE A 32 -3.89 2.26 -1.26
C ILE A 32 -2.44 2.71 -1.39
N ALA A 33 -1.93 2.76 -2.62
CA ALA A 33 -0.56 3.17 -2.90
C ALA A 33 -0.51 4.28 -3.94
N ARG A 34 0.29 5.30 -3.66
CA ARG A 34 0.61 6.36 -4.61
C ARG A 34 1.80 5.90 -5.44
N ALA A 35 1.57 5.62 -6.72
CA ALA A 35 2.57 4.98 -7.58
C ALA A 35 2.49 5.47 -9.02
N LYS A 36 3.62 5.38 -9.73
CA LYS A 36 3.71 5.85 -11.11
C LYS A 36 2.97 4.91 -12.07
N PHE A 37 2.21 5.50 -12.97
CA PHE A 37 1.80 4.91 -14.24
C PHE A 37 2.79 5.36 -15.30
N ARG A 38 3.50 4.42 -15.91
CA ARG A 38 4.64 4.69 -16.79
C ARG A 38 4.55 3.93 -18.09
N LEU A 39 5.20 4.45 -19.11
CA LEU A 39 5.50 3.66 -20.30
C LEU A 39 6.53 2.59 -19.93
N ARG A 40 6.19 1.35 -20.26
CA ARG A 40 7.02 0.18 -20.12
C ARG A 40 7.34 -0.36 -21.51
N GLY A 41 8.61 -0.62 -21.80
CA GLY A 41 9.00 -1.35 -23.00
C GLY A 41 8.43 -2.77 -22.99
N ALA A 42 7.79 -3.17 -24.08
CA ALA A 42 7.12 -4.45 -24.28
C ALA A 42 7.51 -5.00 -25.67
N GLY A 43 8.76 -5.41 -25.80
CA GLY A 43 9.33 -5.78 -27.10
C GLY A 43 9.59 -4.53 -27.95
N TYR A 44 8.97 -4.46 -29.13
CA TYR A 44 9.08 -3.31 -30.05
C TYR A 44 8.08 -2.19 -29.74
N ASP A 45 7.12 -2.42 -28.84
CA ASP A 45 6.09 -1.46 -28.45
C ASP A 45 6.28 -0.97 -27.01
N ASN A 46 5.63 0.14 -26.67
CA ASN A 46 5.49 0.61 -25.30
C ASN A 46 4.05 0.45 -24.83
N VAL A 47 3.88 -0.02 -23.60
CA VAL A 47 2.57 -0.17 -22.96
C VAL A 47 2.56 0.65 -21.67
N LEU A 48 1.47 1.38 -21.43
CA LEU A 48 1.26 2.05 -20.15
C LEU A 48 0.91 1.02 -19.07
N SER A 49 1.64 1.05 -17.96
CA SER A 49 1.43 0.15 -16.82
C SER A 49 1.78 0.81 -15.49
N PRO A 50 1.16 0.39 -14.38
CA PRO A 50 1.62 0.80 -13.05
C PRO A 50 3.04 0.29 -12.82
N GLU A 51 3.85 0.99 -12.03
CA GLU A 51 5.25 0.63 -11.84
C GLU A 51 5.48 -0.71 -11.16
N PHE A 52 4.47 -1.18 -10.41
CA PHE A 52 4.40 -2.49 -9.77
C PHE A 52 3.79 -3.59 -10.68
N ASP A 53 3.77 -3.37 -11.99
CA ASP A 53 3.35 -4.40 -12.96
C ASP A 53 4.30 -5.60 -13.00
N ARG A 54 3.79 -6.72 -13.51
CA ARG A 54 4.61 -7.85 -13.94
C ARG A 54 4.35 -8.18 -15.40
N TRP A 55 5.41 -8.35 -16.20
CA TRP A 55 5.30 -8.82 -17.57
C TRP A 55 5.47 -10.35 -17.64
N ASN A 56 4.56 -11.05 -18.32
CA ASN A 56 4.63 -12.50 -18.50
C ASN A 56 5.15 -12.96 -19.87
N GLY A 57 5.59 -12.01 -20.72
CA GLY A 57 5.99 -12.28 -22.11
C GLY A 57 4.95 -11.85 -23.14
N TYR A 58 3.67 -11.80 -22.78
CA TYR A 58 2.54 -11.49 -23.67
C TYR A 58 1.72 -10.29 -23.22
N SER A 59 1.59 -10.08 -21.90
CA SER A 59 0.76 -9.03 -21.33
C SER A 59 1.27 -8.55 -19.98
N VAL A 60 0.80 -7.34 -19.63
CA VAL A 60 0.94 -6.74 -18.30
C VAL A 60 -0.01 -7.45 -17.34
N LEU A 61 0.55 -7.99 -16.26
CA LEU A 61 -0.18 -8.54 -15.13
C LEU A 61 -0.19 -7.51 -14.00
N VAL A 62 -1.38 -7.30 -13.45
CA VAL A 62 -1.64 -6.45 -12.29
C VAL A 62 -2.47 -7.23 -11.27
N PRO A 63 -2.55 -6.77 -10.01
CA PRO A 63 -3.49 -7.34 -9.03
C PRO A 63 -4.92 -7.41 -9.56
N LYS A 64 -5.65 -8.47 -9.16
CA LYS A 64 -7.08 -8.60 -9.45
C LYS A 64 -7.83 -7.48 -8.74
N GLU A 65 -8.91 -6.97 -9.35
CA GLU A 65 -9.75 -5.90 -8.79
C GLU A 65 -8.95 -4.62 -8.47
N LEU A 66 -7.84 -4.39 -9.20
CA LEU A 66 -7.09 -3.15 -9.10
C LEU A 66 -7.99 -1.97 -9.50
N GLN A 67 -8.03 -0.97 -8.63
CA GLN A 67 -8.70 0.29 -8.84
C GLN A 67 -7.69 1.42 -8.88
N TRP A 68 -8.04 2.50 -9.56
CA TRP A 68 -7.24 3.71 -9.60
C TRP A 68 -8.09 4.96 -9.40
N ALA A 69 -7.44 6.03 -8.95
CA ALA A 69 -8.00 7.37 -8.87
C ALA A 69 -6.91 8.39 -9.22
N GLU A 70 -7.34 9.61 -9.56
CA GLU A 70 -6.43 10.74 -9.75
C GLU A 70 -5.56 10.98 -8.51
N ASP A 71 -4.36 11.51 -8.74
CA ASP A 71 -3.42 11.80 -7.66
C ASP A 71 -3.98 12.81 -6.66
N ASP A 72 -3.70 12.57 -5.38
CA ASP A 72 -3.98 13.49 -4.30
C ASP A 72 -2.74 13.56 -3.41
N ALA A 73 -2.02 14.68 -3.49
CA ALA A 73 -0.77 14.88 -2.76
C ALA A 73 -0.94 14.88 -1.23
N SER A 74 -2.17 14.94 -0.72
CA SER A 74 -2.44 14.77 0.71
C SER A 74 -2.35 13.32 1.16
N PHE A 75 -2.46 12.35 0.25
CA PHE A 75 -2.33 10.93 0.56
C PHE A 75 -0.86 10.53 0.77
N PRO A 76 -0.58 9.71 1.79
CA PRO A 76 0.75 9.14 1.97
C PRO A 76 1.06 8.16 0.83
N ASP A 77 2.35 7.86 0.62
CA ASP A 77 2.80 6.94 -0.42
C ASP A 77 2.14 5.54 -0.30
N VAL A 78 1.87 5.09 0.92
CA VAL A 78 1.12 3.86 1.21
C VAL A 78 0.18 4.11 2.38
N SER A 79 -1.07 3.67 2.23
CA SER A 79 -2.11 3.64 3.25
C SER A 79 -2.93 2.35 3.14
N PHE A 80 -3.79 2.12 4.14
CA PHE A 80 -4.55 0.89 4.29
C PHE A 80 -5.98 1.20 4.69
N GLU A 81 -6.94 0.42 4.18
CA GLU A 81 -8.34 0.44 4.62
C GLU A 81 -8.70 -0.86 5.35
N ASN A 82 -9.91 -0.89 5.94
CA ASN A 82 -10.41 -1.99 6.76
C ASN A 82 -9.53 -2.26 8.01
N LEU A 83 -8.92 -1.21 8.53
CA LEU A 83 -8.19 -1.26 9.78
C LEU A 83 -9.12 -0.90 10.95
N PRO A 84 -8.95 -1.52 12.13
CA PRO A 84 -9.61 -1.05 13.34
C PRO A 84 -9.12 0.34 13.75
N ASP A 85 -9.92 1.06 14.54
CA ASP A 85 -9.53 2.35 15.07
C ASP A 85 -8.34 2.22 16.04
N ALA A 86 -7.25 2.91 15.73
CA ALA A 86 -6.11 3.03 16.62
C ALA A 86 -6.36 4.17 17.62
N ARG A 87 -6.20 3.88 18.92
CA ARG A 87 -6.27 4.90 19.97
C ARG A 87 -5.18 5.94 19.77
N GLU A 88 -5.54 7.19 20.06
CA GLU A 88 -4.59 8.31 20.05
C GLU A 88 -3.42 8.03 20.99
N CYS A 89 -2.22 8.45 20.56
CA CYS A 89 -1.06 8.34 21.41
C CYS A 89 -1.13 9.33 22.57
N PRO A 90 -0.97 8.89 23.82
CA PRO A 90 -1.09 9.77 25.00
C PRO A 90 0.00 10.85 25.06
N PHE A 91 1.08 10.71 24.28
CA PHE A 91 2.20 11.66 24.27
C PHE A 91 2.04 12.80 23.28
N CYS A 92 1.47 12.56 22.10
CA CYS A 92 1.30 13.59 21.08
C CYS A 92 -0.14 13.80 20.59
N ASN A 93 -1.11 13.09 21.17
CA ASN A 93 -2.54 13.15 20.84
C ASN A 93 -2.81 13.07 19.33
N ARG A 94 -2.06 12.20 18.65
CA ARG A 94 -2.21 11.90 17.23
C ARG A 94 -2.36 10.40 17.04
N ASN A 95 -3.09 10.01 16.01
CA ASN A 95 -3.23 8.61 15.63
C ASN A 95 -1.89 8.09 15.10
N PRO A 96 -1.47 6.89 15.53
CA PRO A 96 -0.27 6.28 14.99
C PRO A 96 -0.47 5.93 13.51
N THR A 97 0.61 6.00 12.73
CA THR A 97 0.62 5.61 11.32
C THR A 97 1.21 4.21 11.18
N ILE A 98 0.73 3.43 10.21
CA ILE A 98 1.31 2.14 9.88
C ILE A 98 2.40 2.34 8.84
N LYS A 99 3.63 1.99 9.20
CA LYS A 99 4.72 1.77 8.25
C LYS A 99 4.72 0.30 7.85
N ALA A 100 4.72 0.04 6.55
CA ALA A 100 4.77 -1.31 6.02
C ALA A 100 5.98 -1.49 5.11
N PHE A 101 6.54 -2.68 5.10
CA PHE A 101 7.65 -3.06 4.24
C PHE A 101 7.61 -4.55 3.93
N GLU A 102 8.31 -4.96 2.87
CA GLU A 102 8.53 -6.36 2.57
C GLU A 102 9.84 -6.82 3.24
N TRP A 103 9.76 -7.94 3.95
CA TRP A 103 10.90 -8.66 4.50
C TRP A 103 10.83 -10.13 4.10
N ASN A 104 11.64 -10.53 3.12
CA ASN A 104 11.79 -11.92 2.69
C ASN A 104 13.27 -12.19 2.38
N GLN A 105 13.98 -12.81 3.34
CA GLN A 105 15.45 -13.04 3.31
C GLN A 105 16.31 -11.77 3.16
N GLY A 106 15.72 -10.60 3.39
CA GLY A 106 16.34 -9.28 3.29
C GLY A 106 15.28 -8.19 3.13
N CYS A 107 15.72 -6.93 3.22
CA CYS A 107 14.86 -5.77 2.92
C CYS A 107 14.89 -5.54 1.40
N ARG A 108 13.73 -5.61 0.73
CA ARG A 108 13.64 -5.24 -0.68
C ARG A 108 13.54 -3.72 -0.80
N LEU A 109 14.36 -3.12 -1.66
CA LEU A 109 14.24 -1.71 -1.99
C LEU A 109 12.98 -1.53 -2.88
N SER A 110 12.01 -0.75 -2.40
CA SER A 110 10.74 -0.45 -3.09
C SER A 110 9.90 -1.68 -3.45
N PRO A 111 9.38 -2.42 -2.45
CA PRO A 111 8.53 -3.57 -2.70
C PRO A 111 7.19 -3.19 -3.34
N GLU A 112 6.58 -4.11 -4.07
CA GLU A 112 5.26 -3.88 -4.64
C GLU A 112 4.21 -3.70 -3.51
N PRO A 113 3.28 -2.73 -3.61
CA PRO A 113 2.40 -2.39 -2.48
C PRO A 113 1.54 -3.55 -1.96
N TYR A 114 1.15 -4.47 -2.84
CA TYR A 114 0.27 -5.58 -2.50
C TYR A 114 0.99 -6.78 -1.84
N ILE A 115 2.33 -6.78 -1.73
CA ILE A 115 3.11 -7.85 -1.08
C ILE A 115 3.73 -7.46 0.26
N LEU A 116 3.44 -6.24 0.75
CA LEU A 116 3.92 -5.78 2.04
C LEU A 116 3.49 -6.76 3.14
N ASN A 117 4.46 -7.27 3.90
CA ASN A 117 4.26 -8.39 4.83
C ASN A 117 4.63 -8.08 6.29
N LYS A 118 5.41 -7.01 6.53
CA LYS A 118 5.76 -6.56 7.88
C LYS A 118 5.20 -5.18 8.13
N PHE A 119 4.59 -5.02 9.29
CA PHE A 119 3.90 -3.81 9.71
C PHE A 119 4.46 -3.32 11.04
N GLN A 120 4.73 -2.02 11.13
CA GLN A 120 5.17 -1.33 12.32
C GLN A 120 4.31 -0.10 12.55
N LEU A 121 3.98 0.18 13.80
CA LEU A 121 3.33 1.45 14.17
C LEU A 121 4.40 2.53 14.39
N LYS A 122 4.15 3.70 13.84
CA LYS A 122 4.98 4.89 14.00
C LYS A 122 4.14 6.01 14.62
N CYS A 123 4.58 6.52 15.76
CA CYS A 123 3.91 7.61 16.46
C CYS A 123 4.89 8.59 17.13
N CYS A 124 4.66 9.90 17.03
CA CYS A 124 5.44 10.97 17.67
C CYS A 124 6.98 10.91 17.47
N GLY A 125 7.48 10.17 16.47
CA GLY A 125 8.91 9.94 16.25
C GLY A 125 9.42 8.56 16.72
N TRP A 126 8.63 7.84 17.51
CA TRP A 126 8.91 6.47 17.92
C TRP A 126 8.35 5.50 16.88
N ILE A 127 9.20 4.60 16.41
CA ILE A 127 8.78 3.44 15.63
C ILE A 127 8.74 2.27 16.59
N ALA A 128 7.62 1.56 16.64
CA ALA A 128 7.51 0.34 17.41
C ALA A 128 8.65 -0.60 17.00
N ALA A 129 9.49 -1.00 17.97
CA ALA A 129 10.56 -1.97 17.73
C ALA A 129 10.01 -3.32 17.25
N VAL A 130 8.75 -3.61 17.59
CA VAL A 130 8.05 -4.84 17.22
C VAL A 130 7.47 -4.71 15.82
N THR A 131 7.84 -5.66 14.97
CA THR A 131 7.22 -5.89 13.66
C THR A 131 6.12 -6.92 13.77
N PHE A 132 5.01 -6.70 13.10
CA PHE A 132 3.87 -7.60 13.05
C PHE A 132 3.66 -8.14 11.64
N ASP A 133 3.08 -9.33 11.53
CA ASP A 133 2.72 -9.96 10.25
C ASP A 133 1.37 -9.46 9.70
N HIS A 134 0.59 -8.77 10.53
CA HIS A 134 -0.71 -8.25 10.17
C HIS A 134 -0.94 -6.86 10.79
N PRO A 135 -1.48 -5.88 10.03
CA PRO A 135 -1.65 -4.51 10.53
C PRO A 135 -2.70 -4.41 11.64
N VAL A 136 -3.74 -5.24 11.59
CA VAL A 136 -4.77 -5.32 12.65
C VAL A 136 -4.14 -5.70 14.00
N THR A 137 -3.31 -6.74 14.02
CA THR A 137 -2.62 -7.19 15.23
C THR A 137 -1.68 -6.11 15.78
N ALA A 138 -1.06 -5.31 14.91
CA ALA A 138 -0.26 -4.17 15.34
C ALA A 138 -1.12 -3.15 16.10
N ILE A 139 -2.29 -2.79 15.57
CA ILE A 139 -3.23 -1.83 16.20
C ILE A 139 -3.81 -2.39 17.50
N GLU A 140 -4.21 -3.66 17.53
CA GLU A 140 -4.72 -4.30 18.75
C GLU A 140 -3.66 -4.36 19.86
N SER A 141 -2.41 -4.66 19.49
CA SER A 141 -1.28 -4.64 20.42
C SER A 141 -1.02 -3.22 20.97
N TRP A 142 -1.21 -2.20 20.15
CA TRP A 142 -1.12 -0.80 20.58
C TRP A 142 -2.24 -0.42 21.55
N ASN A 143 -3.48 -0.71 21.17
CA ASN A 143 -4.65 -0.38 21.96
C ASN A 143 -4.64 -1.09 23.33
N SER A 144 -4.15 -2.33 23.39
CA SER A 144 -4.02 -3.06 24.65
C SER A 144 -2.97 -2.44 25.59
N LYS A 145 -1.82 -2.00 25.06
CA LYS A 145 -0.77 -1.33 25.86
C LYS A 145 -1.20 0.03 26.43
N LEU A 146 -2.13 0.71 25.77
CA LEU A 146 -2.70 1.98 26.25
C LEU A 146 -3.90 1.80 27.18
N SER A 147 -4.40 0.57 27.33
CA SER A 147 -5.53 0.26 28.24
C SER A 147 -5.07 -0.20 29.63
N GLY A 148 -3.76 -0.30 29.85
CA GLY A 148 -3.13 -0.74 31.10
C GLY A 148 -2.82 0.40 32.04
#